data_AF-A0A357AXH1-F1
#
_entry.id   AF-A0A357AXH1-F1
#
_cell.length_a   1.000
_cell.length_b   1.000
_cell.length_c   1.000
_cell.angle_alpha   90.00
_cell.angle_beta   90.00
_cell.angle_gamma   90.00
#
_symmetry.space_group_name_H-M   'P 1'
#
loop_
_entity.id
_entity.type
_entity.pdbx_description
1 polymer ?
#
loop_
_entity_poly.entity_id
_entity_poly.type
_entity_poly.pdbx_seq_one_letter_code
_entity_poly.pdbx_strand_id
1 'polypeptide(L)'
;MARPEDMYQCQTVNCGYIYNPDKGDRKGKIPAGTRFEDLPDEWRCPICGGTKKCFRPLAGAGSTKEAHCELPTTRSENSMKKYVCTVCGYVYDPAAGDPDNGVKPGTPFEKVPDDWSCPICGAPKDSFEPEG
;
A
#
# COMPACT_ATOMS: atom_id res chain seq x y z
N MET A 1 -24.09 -28.11 -3.50
CA MET A 1 -23.73 -27.50 -4.78
C MET A 1 -23.60 -26.02 -4.49
N ALA A 2 -22.37 -25.57 -4.30
CA ALA A 2 -22.02 -24.21 -3.97
C ALA A 2 -22.50 -23.28 -5.07
N ARG A 3 -23.08 -22.16 -4.69
CA ARG A 3 -23.51 -21.15 -5.65
C ARG A 3 -22.27 -20.44 -6.18
N PRO A 4 -22.28 -19.90 -7.41
CA PRO A 4 -21.12 -19.18 -7.95
C PRO A 4 -20.64 -18.00 -7.08
N GLU A 5 -21.53 -17.44 -6.27
CA GLU A 5 -21.25 -16.40 -5.26
C GLU A 5 -20.41 -16.90 -4.07
N ASP A 6 -20.49 -18.19 -3.73
CA ASP A 6 -19.72 -18.80 -2.63
C ASP A 6 -18.32 -19.29 -3.09
N MET A 7 -17.99 -19.16 -4.38
CA MET A 7 -16.71 -19.56 -4.96
C MET A 7 -15.78 -18.36 -5.07
N TYR A 8 -14.56 -18.51 -4.57
CA TYR A 8 -13.61 -17.39 -4.48
C TYR A 8 -12.35 -17.65 -5.30
N GLN A 9 -11.99 -16.74 -6.19
CA GLN A 9 -10.78 -16.81 -6.99
C GLN A 9 -9.66 -15.94 -6.42
N CYS A 10 -8.47 -16.53 -6.28
CA CYS A 10 -7.24 -15.85 -5.95
C CYS A 10 -6.83 -14.90 -7.08
N GLN A 11 -6.73 -13.63 -6.73
CA GLN A 11 -6.35 -12.51 -7.60
C GLN A 11 -4.84 -12.23 -7.59
N THR A 12 -4.03 -13.05 -6.91
CA THR A 12 -2.57 -12.94 -6.98
C THR A 12 -2.12 -13.13 -8.43
N VAL A 13 -1.22 -12.25 -8.89
CA VAL A 13 -0.63 -12.29 -10.23
C VAL A 13 -0.14 -13.71 -10.51
N ASN A 14 -0.61 -14.30 -11.62
CA ASN A 14 -0.28 -15.65 -12.08
C ASN A 14 -0.73 -16.82 -11.16
N CYS A 15 -1.65 -16.62 -10.21
CA CYS A 15 -2.21 -17.72 -9.42
C CYS A 15 -3.54 -18.26 -9.95
N GLY A 16 -4.59 -17.44 -9.94
CA GLY A 16 -5.92 -17.81 -10.45
C GLY A 16 -6.63 -18.97 -9.74
N TYR A 17 -6.10 -19.46 -8.59
CA TYR A 17 -6.69 -20.57 -7.84
C TYR A 17 -8.12 -20.27 -7.39
N ILE A 18 -9.04 -21.22 -7.55
CA ILE A 18 -10.45 -21.06 -7.16
C ILE A 18 -10.73 -21.94 -5.95
N TYR A 19 -11.05 -21.30 -4.83
CA TYR A 19 -11.59 -21.95 -3.64
C TYR A 19 -13.05 -22.32 -3.88
N ASN A 20 -13.36 -23.61 -3.70
CA ASN A 20 -14.71 -24.13 -3.77
C ASN A 20 -15.08 -24.71 -2.39
N PRO A 21 -16.09 -24.16 -1.69
CA PRO A 21 -16.46 -24.61 -0.35
C PRO A 21 -16.97 -26.05 -0.34
N ASP A 22 -17.64 -26.54 -1.41
CA ASP A 22 -18.08 -27.95 -1.49
C ASP A 22 -16.90 -28.93 -1.46
N LYS A 23 -15.71 -28.48 -1.87
CA LYS A 23 -14.49 -29.30 -1.87
C LYS A 23 -13.58 -29.00 -0.68
N GLY A 24 -13.65 -27.80 -0.11
CA GLY A 24 -12.69 -27.31 0.86
C GLY A 24 -11.28 -27.21 0.26
N ASP A 25 -10.27 -27.31 1.12
CA ASP A 25 -8.86 -27.30 0.73
C ASP A 25 -8.08 -28.32 1.55
N ARG A 26 -7.79 -29.48 0.95
CA ARG A 26 -7.02 -30.55 1.61
C ARG A 26 -5.61 -30.09 2.02
N LYS A 27 -4.96 -29.22 1.25
CA LYS A 27 -3.60 -28.75 1.53
C LYS A 27 -3.61 -27.73 2.68
N GLY A 28 -4.64 -26.89 2.74
CA GLY A 28 -4.94 -26.00 3.87
C GLY A 28 -5.64 -26.68 5.06
N LYS A 29 -5.87 -28.01 5.01
CA LYS A 29 -6.62 -28.78 6.03
C LYS A 29 -8.03 -28.25 6.29
N ILE A 30 -8.67 -27.70 5.27
CA ILE A 30 -10.03 -27.19 5.31
C ILE A 30 -10.99 -28.28 4.82
N PRO A 31 -11.97 -28.72 5.64
CA PRO A 31 -12.94 -29.73 5.24
C PRO A 31 -13.92 -29.20 4.18
N ALA A 32 -14.45 -30.13 3.39
CA ALA A 32 -15.56 -29.86 2.49
C ALA A 32 -16.78 -29.32 3.25
N GLY A 33 -17.43 -28.31 2.69
CA GLY A 33 -18.53 -27.57 3.29
C GLY A 33 -18.12 -26.27 4.01
N THR A 34 -16.83 -25.98 4.16
CA THR A 34 -16.37 -24.75 4.83
C THR A 34 -16.53 -23.55 3.89
N ARG A 35 -17.26 -22.51 4.30
CA ARG A 35 -17.41 -21.30 3.46
C ARG A 35 -16.12 -20.47 3.52
N PHE A 36 -15.90 -19.64 2.51
CA PHE A 36 -14.69 -18.80 2.46
C PHE A 36 -14.59 -17.83 3.66
N GLU A 37 -15.75 -17.36 4.15
CA GLU A 37 -15.87 -16.49 5.33
C GLU A 37 -15.45 -17.20 6.64
N ASP A 38 -15.65 -18.52 6.70
CA ASP A 38 -15.32 -19.35 7.86
C ASP A 38 -13.85 -19.83 7.85
N LEU A 39 -13.08 -19.46 6.82
CA LEU A 39 -11.67 -19.80 6.75
C LEU A 39 -10.86 -19.04 7.81
N PRO A 40 -9.92 -19.71 8.49
CA PRO A 40 -9.09 -19.06 9.49
C PRO A 40 -8.24 -17.95 8.85
N ASP A 41 -7.96 -16.88 9.61
CA ASP A 41 -7.15 -15.74 9.12
C ASP A 41 -5.73 -16.14 8.69
N GLU A 42 -5.23 -17.24 9.25
CA GLU A 42 -3.93 -17.81 8.89
C GLU A 42 -3.97 -18.63 7.59
N TRP A 43 -5.15 -19.02 7.11
CA TRP A 43 -5.26 -19.77 5.85
C TRP A 43 -4.65 -18.97 4.69
N ARG A 44 -3.96 -19.70 3.82
CA ARG A 44 -3.26 -19.19 2.65
C ARG A 44 -3.63 -20.01 1.44
N CYS A 45 -3.61 -19.37 0.27
CA CYS A 45 -3.78 -20.03 -0.99
C CYS A 45 -2.79 -21.19 -1.12
N PRO A 46 -3.25 -22.43 -1.40
CA PRO A 46 -2.38 -23.60 -1.52
C PRO A 46 -1.44 -23.53 -2.73
N ILE A 47 -1.70 -22.62 -3.69
CA ILE A 47 -0.91 -22.46 -4.91
C ILE A 47 0.16 -21.38 -4.74
N CYS A 48 -0.22 -20.16 -4.36
CA CYS A 48 0.71 -19.01 -4.30
C CYS A 48 1.07 -18.56 -2.88
N GLY A 49 0.44 -19.09 -1.83
CA GLY A 49 0.61 -18.60 -0.46
C GLY A 49 -0.08 -17.25 -0.18
N GLY A 50 -0.85 -16.72 -1.11
CA GLY A 50 -1.61 -15.48 -0.94
C GLY A 50 -2.62 -15.56 0.21
N THR A 51 -2.83 -14.45 0.91
CA THR A 51 -3.78 -14.40 2.03
C THR A 51 -5.22 -14.43 1.53
N LYS A 52 -6.18 -14.71 2.43
CA LYS A 52 -7.62 -14.66 2.11
C LYS A 52 -8.09 -13.30 1.55
N LYS A 53 -7.33 -12.22 1.79
CA LYS A 53 -7.60 -10.88 1.27
C LYS A 53 -7.39 -10.75 -0.24
N CYS A 54 -6.57 -11.62 -0.84
CA CYS A 54 -6.37 -11.61 -2.29
C CYS A 54 -7.44 -12.43 -3.03
N PHE A 55 -8.51 -12.88 -2.38
CA PHE A 55 -9.56 -13.67 -3.03
C PHE A 55 -10.81 -12.83 -3.26
N ARG A 56 -11.49 -13.07 -4.38
CA ARG A 56 -12.75 -12.39 -4.74
C ARG A 56 -13.79 -13.39 -5.23
N PRO A 57 -15.08 -13.18 -4.94
CA PRO A 57 -16.13 -14.08 -5.37
C PRO A 57 -16.26 -14.09 -6.91
N LEU A 58 -16.63 -15.23 -7.48
CA LEU A 58 -16.81 -15.39 -8.92
C LEU A 58 -18.10 -14.74 -9.45
N ALA A 59 -19.07 -14.46 -8.59
CA ALA A 59 -20.31 -13.79 -8.95
C ALA A 59 -20.80 -12.86 -7.83
N GLY A 60 -21.57 -11.83 -8.18
CA GLY A 60 -22.20 -10.90 -7.23
C GLY A 60 -21.38 -9.63 -6.95
N ALA A 61 -21.87 -8.85 -5.97
CA ALA A 61 -21.22 -7.61 -5.53
C ALA A 61 -19.85 -7.93 -4.91
N GLY A 62 -18.76 -7.54 -5.59
CA GLY A 62 -17.38 -7.89 -5.22
C GLY A 62 -16.63 -8.75 -6.24
N SER A 63 -17.30 -9.21 -7.31
CA SER A 63 -16.71 -9.92 -8.46
C SER A 63 -16.15 -8.97 -9.55
N THR A 64 -16.57 -7.70 -9.56
CA THR A 64 -16.08 -6.69 -10.49
C THR A 64 -14.68 -6.20 -10.10
N LYS A 65 -13.86 -5.88 -11.11
CA LYS A 65 -12.41 -5.58 -11.07
C LYS A 65 -11.99 -4.32 -10.28
N GLU A 66 -12.61 -3.99 -9.15
CA GLU A 66 -12.16 -2.88 -8.29
C GLU A 66 -11.59 -3.42 -6.97
N ALA A 67 -10.67 -4.36 -7.14
CA ALA A 67 -10.21 -5.24 -6.08
C ALA A 67 -8.75 -5.63 -6.33
N HIS A 68 -7.89 -4.62 -6.49
CA HIS A 68 -6.47 -4.84 -6.29
C HIS A 68 -6.32 -5.49 -4.90
N CYS A 69 -5.59 -6.62 -4.82
CA CYS A 69 -5.06 -7.03 -3.53
C CYS A 69 -4.11 -5.91 -3.15
N GLU A 70 -4.59 -4.98 -2.32
CA GLU A 70 -3.82 -3.83 -1.89
C GLU A 70 -2.61 -4.35 -1.12
N LEU A 71 -1.48 -4.52 -1.81
CA LEU A 71 -0.26 -3.94 -1.27
C LEU A 71 -0.62 -2.49 -0.95
N PRO A 72 -0.17 -1.94 0.19
CA PRO A 72 -0.36 -0.54 0.49
C PRO A 72 0.30 0.29 -0.61
N THR A 73 -0.42 0.52 -1.70
CA THR A 73 -0.16 1.58 -2.64
C THR A 73 -0.91 2.76 -2.04
N THR A 74 -0.41 3.21 -0.89
CA THR A 74 -0.35 4.64 -0.71
C THR A 74 0.48 5.11 -1.90
N ARG A 75 -0.20 5.47 -2.99
CA ARG A 75 0.33 6.43 -3.96
C ARG A 75 0.38 7.77 -3.25
N SER A 76 1.23 7.82 -2.24
CA SER A 76 1.92 8.98 -1.76
C SER A 76 3.37 8.60 -2.01
N GLU A 77 3.83 8.96 -3.20
CA GLU A 77 5.23 9.33 -3.34
C GLU A 77 5.50 10.57 -2.46
N ASN A 78 5.40 10.41 -1.13
CA ASN A 78 6.35 11.06 -0.23
C ASN A 78 7.65 10.25 -0.28
N SER A 79 8.13 9.99 -1.50
CA SER A 79 9.56 9.88 -1.71
C SER A 79 10.13 11.09 -1.00
N MET A 80 11.18 10.90 -0.20
CA MET A 80 11.92 11.95 0.46
C MET A 80 12.57 12.82 -0.63
N LYS A 81 11.75 13.51 -1.42
CA LYS A 81 12.15 14.39 -2.50
C LYS A 81 12.89 15.50 -1.81
N LYS A 82 14.12 15.70 -2.24
CA LYS A 82 14.90 16.83 -1.79
C LYS A 82 14.33 18.07 -2.45
N TYR A 83 14.45 19.19 -1.78
CA TYR A 83 13.94 20.46 -2.30
C TYR A 83 15.10 21.42 -2.45
N VAL A 84 15.23 22.05 -3.60
CA VAL A 84 16.30 23.01 -3.87
C VAL A 84 15.76 24.42 -3.78
N CYS A 85 16.44 25.26 -3.01
CA CYS A 85 16.16 26.69 -2.94
C CYS A 85 16.55 27.33 -4.27
N THR A 86 15.60 27.92 -4.98
CA THR A 86 15.84 28.57 -6.27
C THR A 86 16.63 29.87 -6.15
N VAL A 87 16.77 30.41 -4.93
CA VAL A 87 17.48 31.67 -4.64
C VAL A 87 18.99 31.44 -4.45
N CYS A 88 19.39 30.38 -3.72
CA CYS A 88 20.79 30.13 -3.36
C CYS A 88 21.32 28.74 -3.73
N GLY A 89 20.46 27.83 -4.20
CA GLY A 89 20.82 26.45 -4.55
C GLY A 89 20.93 25.49 -3.36
N TYR A 90 20.54 25.90 -2.14
CA TYR A 90 20.53 25.01 -0.98
C TYR A 90 19.56 23.84 -1.17
N VAL A 91 20.02 22.61 -0.93
CA VAL A 91 19.20 21.40 -1.04
C VAL A 91 18.76 20.94 0.36
N TYR A 92 17.47 21.06 0.63
CA TYR A 92 16.82 20.48 1.80
C TYR A 92 16.69 18.96 1.62
N ASP A 93 17.36 18.21 2.50
CA ASP A 93 17.25 16.75 2.56
C ASP A 93 16.31 16.36 3.70
N PRO A 94 15.14 15.74 3.43
CA PRO A 94 14.23 15.29 4.47
C PRO A 94 14.84 14.36 5.49
N ALA A 95 15.85 13.56 5.12
CA ALA A 95 16.53 12.65 6.04
C ALA A 95 17.43 13.41 7.02
N ALA A 96 18.04 14.52 6.58
CA ALA A 96 18.83 15.40 7.43
C ALA A 96 17.95 16.37 8.24
N GLY A 97 16.85 16.85 7.66
CA GLY A 97 16.04 17.94 8.21
C GLY A 97 16.85 19.23 8.35
N ASP A 98 16.44 20.07 9.30
CA ASP A 98 17.15 21.29 9.69
C ASP A 98 16.95 21.56 11.20
N PRO A 99 17.61 20.77 12.07
CA PRO A 99 17.38 20.81 13.52
C PRO A 99 17.77 22.15 14.14
N ASP A 100 18.71 22.86 13.55
CA ASP A 100 19.14 24.20 13.98
C ASP A 100 18.01 25.23 13.85
N ASN A 101 17.12 25.04 12.87
CA ASN A 101 15.93 25.88 12.66
C ASN A 101 14.62 25.18 13.05
N GLY A 102 14.69 24.14 13.89
CA GLY A 102 13.53 23.47 14.48
C GLY A 102 12.87 22.38 13.63
N VAL A 103 13.46 22.02 12.49
CA VAL A 103 12.97 20.95 11.61
C VAL A 103 13.73 19.65 11.89
N LYS A 104 13.04 18.63 12.40
CA LYS A 104 13.71 17.39 12.79
C LYS A 104 14.20 16.60 11.56
N PRO A 105 15.31 15.85 11.68
CA PRO A 105 15.67 14.83 10.71
C PRO A 105 14.52 13.85 10.47
N GLY A 106 14.28 13.48 9.21
CA GLY A 106 13.14 12.68 8.78
C GLY A 106 11.86 13.48 8.51
N THR A 107 11.90 14.82 8.54
CA THR A 107 10.72 15.65 8.24
C THR A 107 10.63 15.89 6.72
N PRO A 108 9.54 15.45 6.04
CA PRO A 108 9.34 15.81 4.64
C PRO A 108 9.09 17.31 4.50
N PHE A 109 9.51 17.90 3.38
CA PHE A 109 9.39 19.34 3.13
C PHE A 109 7.94 19.85 3.27
N GLU A 110 6.95 19.04 2.89
CA GLU A 110 5.53 19.36 3.06
C GLU A 110 5.10 19.53 4.53
N LYS A 111 5.81 18.88 5.47
CA LYS A 111 5.59 19.02 6.92
C LYS A 111 6.46 20.09 7.56
N VAL A 112 7.36 20.71 6.80
CA VAL A 112 8.14 21.85 7.30
C VAL A 112 7.18 23.03 7.51
N PRO A 113 7.20 23.70 8.67
CA PRO A 113 6.36 24.87 8.93
C PRO A 113 6.57 25.96 7.87
N ASP A 114 5.53 26.72 7.55
CA ASP A 114 5.66 27.84 6.58
C ASP A 114 6.49 29.01 7.12
N ASP A 115 6.70 29.06 8.43
CA ASP A 115 7.61 30.00 9.10
C ASP A 115 9.10 29.65 8.90
N TRP A 116 9.38 28.43 8.44
CA TRP A 116 10.74 28.00 8.14
C TRP A 116 11.24 28.68 6.86
N SER A 117 12.48 29.15 6.92
CA SER A 117 13.17 29.81 5.82
C SER A 117 14.51 29.13 5.58
N CYS A 118 15.02 29.29 4.36
CA CYS A 118 16.30 28.71 3.96
C CYS A 118 17.40 29.15 4.93
N PRO A 119 18.16 28.21 5.54
CA PRO A 119 19.21 28.56 6.50
C PRO A 119 20.39 29.30 5.86
N ILE A 120 20.49 29.28 4.53
CA ILE A 120 21.58 29.92 3.78
C ILE A 120 21.26 31.36 3.39
N CYS A 121 20.03 31.62 2.92
CA CYS A 121 19.66 32.93 2.36
C CYS A 121 18.42 33.59 2.99
N GLY A 122 17.72 32.91 3.90
CA GLY A 122 16.49 33.41 4.52
C GLY A 122 15.28 33.45 3.59
N ALA A 123 15.35 32.85 2.39
CA ALA A 123 14.21 32.77 1.49
C ALA A 123 13.09 31.90 2.12
N PRO A 124 11.81 32.25 1.92
CA PRO A 124 10.70 31.47 2.45
C PRO A 124 10.64 30.10 1.79
N LYS A 125 9.95 29.15 2.44
CA LYS A 125 9.66 27.80 1.93
C LYS A 125 9.10 27.79 0.50
N ASP A 126 8.34 28.82 0.12
CA ASP A 126 7.76 28.99 -1.23
C ASP A 126 8.82 29.15 -2.34
N SER A 127 10.06 29.50 -1.98
CA SER A 127 11.18 29.63 -2.92
C SER A 127 11.96 28.32 -3.12
N PHE A 128 11.35 27.18 -2.81
CA PHE A 128 11.94 25.86 -3.00
C PHE A 128 11.16 25.04 -4.02
N GLU A 129 11.88 24.36 -4.89
CA GLU A 129 11.32 23.45 -5.89
C GLU A 129 11.80 22.01 -5.65
N PRO A 130 11.00 20.98 -5.97
CA PRO A 130 11.44 19.59 -5.83
C PRO A 130 12.63 19.32 -6.76
N GLU A 131 13.71 18.80 -6.20
CA GLU A 131 14.84 18.24 -6.95
C GLU A 131 14.34 16.98 -7.69
N GLY A 132 14.31 17.06 -9.01
CA GLY A 132 13.79 16.03 -9.91
C GLY A 132 14.77 14.93 -10.25
#